data_AF-A0A353GVN5-F1
#
_entry.id   AF-A0A353GVN5-F1
#
_cell.length_a   1.000
_cell.length_b   1.000
_cell.length_c   1.000
_cell.angle_alpha   90.00
_cell.angle_beta   90.00
_cell.angle_gamma   90.00
#
_symmetry.space_group_name_H-M   'P 1'
#
loop_
_entity.id
_entity.type
_entity.pdbx_description
1 polymer ?
#
loop_
_entity_poly.entity_id
_entity_poly.type
_entity_poly.pdbx_seq_one_letter_code
_entity_poly.pdbx_strand_id
1 'polypeptide(L)'
;MADDVDISAYDDVDISAYMEDIKKWCKDPQRLLEYEKSIREAIEQNKKADDFLRTSAFISDDLWDRIVDAISYDSASTAGWAITKLNIIYERVQSGERIFVPSIDIYLEKSNFEAVICKTFSRVIFGEILKLYRSR
;
A
#
# COMPACT_ATOMS: atom_id res chain seq x y z
N MET A 1 -19.95 4.74 18.16
CA MET A 1 -19.90 3.34 17.69
C MET A 1 -18.82 3.33 16.63
N ALA A 2 -17.70 2.65 16.90
CA ALA A 2 -16.67 2.47 15.90
C ALA A 2 -17.21 1.38 14.96
N ASP A 3 -17.46 1.74 13.71
CA ASP A 3 -17.72 0.74 12.68
C ASP A 3 -16.42 -0.04 12.51
N ASP A 4 -16.50 -1.35 12.76
CA ASP A 4 -15.39 -2.27 12.53
C ASP A 4 -14.97 -2.17 11.06
N VAL A 5 -13.77 -1.63 10.83
CA VAL A 5 -13.17 -1.57 9.50
C VAL A 5 -12.91 -3.01 9.07
N ASP A 6 -13.63 -3.46 8.05
CA ASP A 6 -13.39 -4.75 7.44
C ASP A 6 -12.02 -4.74 6.74
N ILE A 7 -11.04 -5.37 7.38
CA ILE A 7 -9.64 -5.45 6.97
C ILE A 7 -9.44 -6.53 5.86
N SER A 8 -10.52 -7.17 5.38
CA SER A 8 -10.46 -8.32 4.45
C SER A 8 -10.12 -7.99 2.99
N ALA A 9 -9.74 -6.76 2.64
CA ALA A 9 -9.51 -6.32 1.26
C ALA A 9 -8.42 -7.10 0.47
N TYR A 10 -7.75 -8.08 1.07
CA TYR A 10 -6.77 -8.96 0.42
C TYR A 10 -7.14 -10.45 0.37
N ASP A 11 -8.29 -10.87 0.91
CA ASP A 11 -8.68 -12.28 0.83
C ASP A 11 -9.32 -12.66 -0.52
N ASP A 12 -9.78 -11.67 -1.30
CA ASP A 12 -10.45 -11.87 -2.59
C ASP A 12 -9.66 -11.29 -3.79
N VAL A 13 -8.31 -11.29 -3.74
CA VAL A 13 -7.57 -11.05 -5.00
C VAL A 13 -7.78 -12.28 -5.89
N ASP A 14 -8.71 -12.16 -6.83
CA ASP A 14 -9.02 -13.23 -7.78
C ASP A 14 -7.83 -13.44 -8.74
N ILE A 15 -6.91 -14.31 -8.33
CA ILE A 15 -5.79 -14.79 -9.14
C ILE A 15 -6.32 -15.37 -10.46
N SER A 16 -7.54 -15.93 -10.47
CA SER A 16 -8.14 -16.52 -11.66
C SER A 16 -8.34 -15.47 -12.76
N ALA A 17 -8.84 -14.27 -12.42
CA ALA A 17 -9.00 -13.17 -13.36
C ALA A 17 -7.66 -12.72 -13.97
N TYR A 18 -6.61 -12.59 -13.16
CA TYR A 18 -5.25 -12.29 -13.66
C TYR A 18 -4.72 -13.41 -14.57
N MET A 19 -4.93 -14.66 -14.17
CA MET A 19 -4.46 -15.82 -14.94
C MET A 19 -5.24 -15.99 -16.25
N GLU A 20 -6.52 -15.61 -16.32
CA GLU A 20 -7.28 -15.58 -17.57
C GLU A 20 -6.66 -14.63 -18.60
N ASP A 21 -6.27 -13.43 -18.17
CA ASP A 21 -5.61 -12.47 -19.05
C ASP A 21 -4.23 -12.97 -19.50
N ILE A 22 -3.43 -13.55 -18.60
CA ILE A 22 -2.12 -14.12 -18.95
C ILE A 22 -2.28 -15.28 -19.94
N LYS A 23 -3.29 -16.14 -19.78
CA LYS A 23 -3.60 -17.24 -20.70
C LYS A 23 -3.99 -16.74 -22.10
N LYS A 24 -4.44 -15.49 -22.28
CA LYS A 24 -4.73 -14.95 -23.61
C LYS A 24 -3.47 -14.89 -24.48
N TRP A 25 -2.34 -14.50 -23.91
CA TRP A 25 -1.09 -14.26 -24.65
C TRP A 25 0.07 -15.23 -24.32
N CYS A 26 0.06 -15.89 -23.16
CA CYS A 26 1.01 -16.94 -22.80
C CYS A 26 0.38 -18.32 -23.00
N LYS A 27 0.95 -19.14 -23.89
CA LYS A 27 0.50 -20.53 -24.16
C LYS A 27 1.41 -21.60 -23.58
N ASP A 28 2.53 -21.19 -23.00
CA ASP A 28 3.51 -22.08 -22.39
C ASP A 28 3.05 -22.46 -20.97
N PRO A 29 2.76 -23.75 -20.71
CA PRO A 29 2.29 -24.21 -19.40
C PRO A 29 3.30 -23.96 -18.27
N GLN A 30 4.60 -24.04 -18.55
CA GLN A 30 5.63 -23.84 -17.54
C GLN A 30 5.70 -22.36 -17.13
N ARG A 31 5.66 -21.46 -18.10
CA ARG A 31 5.60 -20.02 -17.83
C ARG A 31 4.32 -19.61 -17.11
N LEU A 32 3.18 -20.25 -17.42
CA LEU A 32 1.93 -20.00 -16.70
C LEU A 32 2.05 -20.35 -15.21
N LEU A 33 2.70 -21.47 -14.87
CA LEU A 33 2.97 -21.85 -13.48
C LEU A 33 3.90 -20.85 -12.78
N GLU A 34 4.93 -20.37 -13.48
CA GLU A 34 5.86 -19.35 -12.96
C GLU A 34 5.14 -18.03 -12.67
N TYR A 35 4.26 -17.58 -13.58
CA TYR A 35 3.45 -16.38 -13.35
C TYR A 35 2.48 -16.55 -12.17
N GLU A 36 1.77 -17.68 -12.10
CA GLU A 36 0.86 -17.93 -10.98
C GLU A 36 1.60 -17.90 -9.64
N LYS A 37 2.77 -18.55 -9.58
CA LYS A 37 3.63 -18.55 -8.40
C LYS A 37 4.07 -17.14 -8.03
N SER A 38 4.54 -16.35 -9.01
CA SER A 38 4.97 -14.97 -8.78
C SER A 38 3.84 -14.07 -8.29
N ILE A 39 2.61 -14.22 -8.83
CA ILE A 39 1.43 -13.48 -8.38
C ILE A 39 1.08 -13.85 -6.93
N ARG A 40 1.08 -15.14 -6.59
CA ARG A 40 0.83 -15.61 -5.22
C ARG A 40 1.86 -15.07 -4.24
N GLU A 41 3.14 -15.12 -4.61
CA GLU A 41 4.22 -14.56 -3.79
C GLU A 41 4.05 -13.04 -3.60
N ALA A 42 3.68 -12.29 -4.63
CA ALA A 42 3.42 -10.86 -4.52
C ALA A 42 2.25 -10.54 -3.58
N ILE A 43 1.14 -11.29 -3.66
CA ILE A 43 -0.01 -11.16 -2.76
C ILE A 43 0.41 -11.41 -1.30
N GLU A 44 1.16 -12.48 -1.06
CA GLU A 44 1.64 -12.84 0.27
C GLU A 44 2.59 -11.77 0.85
N GLN A 45 3.50 -11.25 0.04
CA GLN A 45 4.40 -10.16 0.46
C GLN A 45 3.62 -8.88 0.77
N ASN A 46 2.55 -8.59 0.03
CA ASN A 46 1.69 -7.44 0.31
C ASN A 46 0.94 -7.59 1.64
N LYS A 47 0.42 -8.78 1.95
CA LYS A 47 -0.21 -9.07 3.25
C LYS A 47 0.79 -8.88 4.39
N LYS A 48 2.00 -9.42 4.26
CA LYS A 48 3.08 -9.24 5.25
C LYS A 48 3.44 -7.77 5.47
N ALA A 49 3.53 -6.99 4.39
CA ALA A 49 3.79 -5.56 4.49
C ALA A 49 2.68 -4.82 5.24
N ASP A 50 1.41 -5.17 4.98
CA ASP A 50 0.28 -4.59 5.69
C ASP A 50 0.26 -4.96 7.17
N ASP A 51 0.49 -6.23 7.49
CA ASP A 51 0.55 -6.69 8.87
C ASP A 51 1.72 -6.06 9.63
N PHE A 52 2.87 -5.91 8.97
CA PHE A 52 3.99 -5.16 9.50
C PHE A 52 3.61 -3.71 9.80
N LEU A 53 2.97 -3.02 8.84
CA LEU A 53 2.51 -1.63 9.02
C LEU A 53 1.39 -1.49 10.06
N ARG A 54 0.62 -2.53 10.34
CA ARG A 54 -0.42 -2.51 11.39
C ARG A 54 0.17 -2.67 12.79
N THR A 55 1.26 -3.42 12.92
CA THR A 55 1.75 -3.88 14.23
C THR A 55 3.05 -3.21 14.68
N SER A 56 3.85 -2.70 13.76
CA SER A 56 5.19 -2.19 14.08
C SER A 56 5.16 -0.73 14.50
N ALA A 57 5.99 -0.34 15.47
CA ALA A 57 6.14 1.05 15.89
C ALA A 57 7.03 1.90 14.94
N PHE A 58 7.47 1.32 13.82
CA PHE A 58 8.29 1.98 12.81
C PHE A 58 7.99 1.46 11.40
N ILE A 59 8.39 2.23 10.39
CA ILE A 59 8.41 1.85 8.98
C ILE A 59 9.87 1.64 8.59
N SER A 60 10.22 0.47 8.04
CA SER A 60 11.60 0.25 7.57
C SER A 60 11.94 1.17 6.40
N ASP A 61 13.21 1.51 6.24
CA ASP A 61 13.68 2.36 5.15
C ASP A 61 13.30 1.78 3.79
N ASP A 62 13.51 0.47 3.58
CA ASP A 62 13.09 -0.22 2.36
C ASP A 62 11.59 -0.06 2.06
N LEU A 63 10.74 -0.21 3.07
CA LEU A 63 9.29 -0.10 2.86
C LEU A 63 8.88 1.34 2.59
N TRP A 64 9.49 2.30 3.30
CA TRP A 64 9.24 3.72 3.06
C TRP A 64 9.65 4.14 1.65
N ASP A 65 10.86 3.79 1.22
CA ASP A 65 11.38 4.09 -0.11
C ASP A 65 10.49 3.47 -1.19
N ARG A 66 10.03 2.22 -0.99
CA ARG A 66 9.08 1.59 -1.91
C ARG A 66 7.74 2.32 -1.99
N ILE A 67 7.23 2.88 -0.89
CA ILE A 67 6.00 3.69 -0.90
C ILE A 67 6.25 5.01 -1.65
N VAL A 68 7.41 5.64 -1.42
CA VAL A 68 7.84 6.86 -2.12
C VAL A 68 7.92 6.64 -3.63
N ASP A 69 8.63 5.58 -4.04
CA ASP A 69 8.79 5.22 -5.43
C ASP A 69 7.45 4.85 -6.07
N ALA A 70 6.62 4.04 -5.41
CA ALA A 70 5.35 3.57 -5.93
C ALA A 70 4.38 4.70 -6.29
N ILE A 71 4.37 5.79 -5.51
CA ILE A 71 3.56 6.98 -5.83
C ILE A 71 4.07 7.67 -7.10
N SER A 72 5.36 7.58 -7.41
CA SER A 72 5.94 8.22 -8.59
C SER A 72 5.67 7.46 -9.91
N TYR A 73 5.01 6.29 -9.86
CA TYR A 73 4.66 5.52 -11.06
C TYR A 73 3.33 5.95 -11.67
N ASP A 74 3.28 6.00 -13.00
CA ASP A 74 2.08 6.33 -13.78
C ASP A 74 0.99 5.22 -13.74
N SER A 75 1.29 4.06 -13.17
CA SER A 75 0.33 2.96 -13.06
C SER A 75 -0.62 3.16 -11.88
N ALA A 76 -1.92 3.20 -12.17
CA ALA A 76 -2.97 3.30 -11.15
C ALA A 76 -2.90 2.17 -10.10
N SER A 77 -2.46 0.96 -10.46
CA SER A 77 -2.29 -0.14 -9.52
C SER A 77 -1.13 0.09 -8.55
N THR A 78 -0.02 0.66 -9.02
CA THR A 78 1.17 0.94 -8.20
C THR A 78 0.91 2.12 -7.26
N ALA A 79 0.29 3.19 -7.77
CA ALA A 79 -0.15 4.31 -6.93
C ALA A 79 -1.19 3.85 -5.89
N GLY A 80 -2.15 3.00 -6.30
CA GLY A 80 -3.16 2.42 -5.40
C GLY A 80 -2.54 1.58 -4.28
N TRP A 81 -1.51 0.79 -4.57
CA TRP A 81 -0.77 0.04 -3.55
C TRP A 81 -0.19 0.97 -2.47
N ALA A 82 0.46 2.06 -2.88
CA ALA A 82 1.08 3.01 -1.95
C ALA A 82 0.03 3.76 -1.12
N ILE A 83 -1.09 4.16 -1.73
CA ILE A 83 -2.22 4.79 -1.05
C ILE A 83 -2.76 3.86 0.04
N THR A 84 -2.92 2.56 -0.25
CA THR A 84 -3.34 1.58 0.76
C THR A 84 -2.37 1.51 1.94
N LYS A 85 -1.06 1.56 1.70
CA LYS A 85 -0.06 1.57 2.78
C LYS A 85 -0.15 2.84 3.63
N LEU A 86 -0.29 3.99 2.97
CA LEU A 86 -0.48 5.27 3.66
C LEU A 86 -1.77 5.32 4.48
N ASN A 87 -2.85 4.67 4.04
CA ASN A 87 -4.10 4.55 4.81
C ASN A 87 -3.91 3.79 6.11
N ILE A 88 -3.21 2.66 6.08
CA ILE A 88 -2.92 1.89 7.31
C ILE A 88 -2.17 2.76 8.32
N ILE A 89 -1.15 3.50 7.85
CA ILE A 89 -0.37 4.41 8.70
C ILE A 89 -1.25 5.55 9.22
N TYR A 90 -2.07 6.13 8.36
CA TYR A 90 -3.00 7.21 8.69
C TYR A 90 -3.96 6.81 9.81
N GLU A 91 -4.63 5.67 9.68
CA GLU A 91 -5.58 5.16 10.68
C GLU A 91 -4.93 5.02 12.06
N ARG A 92 -3.70 4.49 12.10
CA ARG A 92 -2.93 4.35 13.35
C ARG A 92 -2.54 5.68 13.95
N VAL A 93 -2.03 6.63 13.17
CA VAL A 93 -1.70 7.94 13.74
C VAL A 93 -2.95 8.70 14.17
N GLN A 94 -4.11 8.47 13.54
CA GLN A 94 -5.40 9.04 13.99
C GLN A 94 -5.89 8.43 15.31
N SER A 95 -5.56 7.17 15.61
CA SER A 95 -5.86 6.52 16.89
C SER A 95 -4.93 6.99 18.04
N GLY A 96 -3.92 7.81 17.72
CA GLY A 96 -2.98 8.39 18.68
C GLY A 96 -1.63 7.69 18.74
N GLU A 97 -1.38 6.71 17.86
CA GLU A 97 -0.08 6.07 17.76
C GLU A 97 0.98 7.01 17.16
N ARG A 98 2.24 6.73 17.49
CA ARG A 98 3.41 7.41 16.93
C ARG A 98 4.26 6.37 16.23
N ILE A 99 4.55 6.58 14.96
CA ILE A 99 5.26 5.62 14.11
C ILE A 99 6.56 6.24 13.63
N PHE A 100 7.69 5.63 13.94
CA PHE A 100 9.00 6.15 13.53
C PHE A 100 9.33 5.81 12.08
N VAL A 101 9.88 6.75 11.32
CA VAL A 101 10.39 6.54 9.96
C VAL A 101 11.87 6.90 9.95
N PRO A 102 12.79 5.91 10.01
CA PRO A 102 14.22 6.16 10.18
C PRO A 102 14.83 6.93 9.02
N SER A 103 14.46 6.62 7.77
CA SER A 103 14.98 7.26 6.55
C SER A 103 14.86 8.78 6.52
N ILE A 104 13.86 9.34 7.20
CA ILE A 104 13.62 10.78 7.31
C ILE A 104 13.65 11.28 8.76
N ASP A 105 14.12 10.44 9.68
CA ASP A 105 14.29 10.70 11.12
C ASP A 105 13.11 11.45 11.75
N ILE A 106 11.90 10.89 11.60
CA ILE A 106 10.67 11.51 12.12
C ILE A 106 9.73 10.50 12.76
N TYR A 107 8.98 10.93 13.77
CA TYR A 107 7.79 10.24 14.23
C TYR A 107 6.58 10.80 13.47
N LEU A 108 5.94 9.95 12.68
CA LEU A 108 4.61 10.22 12.14
C LEU A 108 3.59 10.14 13.28
N GLU A 109 2.78 11.18 13.38
CA GLU A 109 1.73 11.32 14.37
C GLU A 109 0.61 12.22 13.82
N LYS A 110 -0.54 12.24 14.50
CA LYS A 110 -1.73 12.97 14.04
C LYS A 110 -1.46 14.43 13.63
N SER A 111 -0.59 15.11 14.37
CA SER A 111 -0.30 16.54 14.19
C SER A 111 0.53 16.84 12.94
N ASN A 112 1.32 15.88 12.44
CA ASN A 112 2.31 16.12 11.41
C ASN A 112 2.16 15.23 10.16
N PHE A 113 1.35 14.17 10.23
CA PHE A 113 1.24 13.18 9.15
C PHE A 113 0.99 13.83 7.81
N GLU A 114 -0.07 14.64 7.68
CA GLU A 114 -0.41 15.29 6.41
C GLU A 114 0.72 16.18 5.89
N ALA A 115 1.39 16.93 6.78
CA ALA A 115 2.47 17.82 6.41
C ALA A 115 3.70 17.04 5.91
N VAL A 116 4.02 15.92 6.56
CA VAL A 116 5.12 15.02 6.16
C VAL A 116 4.80 14.37 4.81
N ILE A 117 3.61 13.79 4.65
CA ILE A 117 3.19 13.21 3.37
C ILE A 117 3.20 14.28 2.27
N CYS A 118 2.65 15.47 2.49
CA CYS A 118 2.66 16.56 1.51
C CYS A 118 4.08 16.95 1.09
N LYS A 119 5.02 17.00 2.04
CA LYS A 119 6.42 17.34 1.79
C LYS A 119 7.13 16.25 0.99
N THR A 120 6.86 14.99 1.31
CA THR A 120 7.49 13.84 0.66
C THR A 120 6.98 13.63 -0.78
N PHE A 121 5.70 13.87 -1.06
CA PHE A 121 5.04 13.47 -2.31
C PHE A 121 4.64 14.62 -3.24
N SER A 122 5.48 15.66 -3.37
CA SER A 122 5.18 16.95 -4.03
C SER A 122 4.05 16.98 -5.10
N ARG A 123 2.98 17.74 -4.80
CA ARG A 123 1.83 18.27 -5.59
C ARG A 123 1.06 17.42 -6.63
N VAL A 124 1.64 16.43 -7.30
CA VAL A 124 0.98 15.81 -8.47
C VAL A 124 -0.14 14.83 -8.06
N ILE A 125 -0.06 14.24 -6.87
CA ILE A 125 -0.93 13.10 -6.50
C ILE A 125 -1.82 13.41 -5.28
N PHE A 126 -1.50 14.45 -4.51
CA PHE A 126 -2.26 14.80 -3.29
C PHE A 126 -3.70 15.24 -3.57
N GLY A 127 -4.00 15.81 -4.74
CA GLY A 127 -5.35 16.21 -5.12
C GLY A 127 -6.31 15.03 -5.36
N GLU A 128 -5.79 13.90 -5.87
CA GLU A 128 -6.55 12.66 -6.05
C GLU A 128 -6.60 11.85 -4.74
N ILE A 129 -5.50 11.82 -4.00
CA ILE A 129 -5.41 11.21 -2.66
C ILE A 129 -6.38 11.90 -1.68
N LEU A 130 -6.43 13.23 -1.61
CA LEU A 130 -7.38 13.96 -0.76
C LEU A 130 -8.85 13.77 -1.15
N LYS A 131 -9.15 13.59 -2.44
CA LYS A 131 -10.53 13.30 -2.89
C LYS A 131 -11.00 11.96 -2.35
N LEU A 132 -10.13 10.95 -2.32
CA LEU A 132 -10.42 9.64 -1.72
C LEU A 132 -10.60 9.73 -0.19
N TYR A 133 -9.81 10.59 0.48
CA TYR A 133 -9.91 10.81 1.93
C TYR A 133 -11.15 11.61 2.38
N ARG A 134 -11.68 12.52 1.54
CA ARG A 134 -12.83 13.39 1.91
C ARG A 134 -14.20 12.86 1.46
N SER A 135 -14.25 11.78 0.68
CA SER A 135 -15.49 11.17 0.20
C SER A 135 -16.03 10.04 1.10
N ARG A 136 -15.50 9.87 2.31
CA ARG A 136 -15.99 8.93 3.33
C ARG A 136 -16.27 9.67 4.63
#